data_AF-A0A0B6YV40-F1
#
_entry.id   AF-A0A0B6YV40-F1
#
_cell.length_a   1.000
_cell.length_b   1.000
_cell.length_c   1.000
_cell.angle_alpha   90.00
_cell.angle_beta   90.00
_cell.angle_gamma   90.00
#
_symmetry.space_group_name_H-M   'P 1'
#
loop_
_entity.id
_entity.type
_entity.pdbx_description
1 polymer ?
#
loop_
_entity_poly.entity_id
_entity_poly.type
_entity_poly.pdbx_seq_one_letter_code
_entity_poly.pdbx_strand_id
1 'polypeptide(L)'
;DKSFVSLLMITTFHATTSTTSSCKEVARITRPGIAGHSEDVWEGEQLIIPPLPPSYLVGCKIIDIKYIVQLHVDPSGLSRMLRVPLEIIIGTIPLASVVQHNPPSPPPSTLEYGNWAGTSASGINNP
;
A
#
# COMPACT_ATOMS: atom_id res chain seq x y z
N ASP A 1 -24.56 22.10 3.22
CA ASP A 1 -23.11 22.03 3.50
C ASP A 1 -22.59 20.65 3.17
N LYS A 2 -21.39 20.48 2.59
CA LYS A 2 -20.86 19.14 2.26
C LYS A 2 -19.80 18.73 3.28
N SER A 3 -19.92 17.54 3.85
CA SER A 3 -18.90 16.94 4.72
C SER A 3 -18.30 15.69 4.06
N PHE A 4 -16.98 15.54 4.12
CA PHE A 4 -16.30 14.35 3.63
C PHE A 4 -15.01 14.09 4.40
N VAL A 5 -14.59 12.83 4.46
CA VAL A 5 -13.29 12.43 5.00
C VAL A 5 -12.47 11.86 3.85
N SER A 6 -11.23 12.33 3.70
CA SER A 6 -10.28 11.82 2.71
C SER A 6 -9.02 11.30 3.37
N LEU A 7 -8.43 10.25 2.79
CA LEU A 7 -7.09 9.79 3.09
C LEU A 7 -6.14 10.36 2.04
N LEU A 8 -5.20 11.17 2.48
CA LEU A 8 -4.18 11.80 1.64
C LEU A 8 -2.85 11.08 1.83
N MET A 9 -2.23 10.67 0.73
CA MET A 9 -0.86 10.18 0.66
C MET A 9 0.05 11.33 0.25
N ILE A 10 0.99 11.69 1.11
CA ILE A 10 2.03 12.66 0.82
C ILE A 10 3.32 11.90 0.58
N THR A 11 3.85 12.00 -0.63
CA THR A 11 5.12 11.40 -1.02
C THR A 11 6.14 12.49 -1.23
N THR A 12 7.20 12.46 -0.45
CA THR A 12 8.31 13.41 -0.52
C THR A 12 9.53 12.70 -1.08
N PHE A 13 10.11 13.25 -2.15
CA PHE A 13 11.34 12.79 -2.76
C PHE A 13 12.48 13.73 -2.37
N HIS A 14 13.57 13.16 -1.85
CA HIS A 14 14.78 13.88 -1.47
C HIS A 14 15.88 13.62 -2.49
N ALA A 15 16.26 14.65 -3.22
CA ALA A 15 17.46 14.67 -4.05
C ALA A 15 18.52 15.58 -3.43
N THR A 16 19.77 15.47 -3.88
CA THR A 16 20.90 16.25 -3.36
C THR A 16 20.68 17.76 -3.48
N THR A 17 19.98 18.19 -4.53
CA THR A 17 19.80 19.61 -4.86
C THR A 17 18.42 20.14 -4.51
N SER A 18 17.40 19.28 -4.42
CA SER A 18 16.03 19.68 -4.18
C SER A 18 15.21 18.58 -3.51
N THR A 19 14.18 18.99 -2.80
CA THR A 19 13.17 18.09 -2.24
C THR A 19 11.81 18.49 -2.81
N THR A 20 11.07 17.51 -3.33
CA THR A 20 9.75 17.72 -3.94
C THR A 20 8.73 16.85 -3.25
N SER A 21 7.54 17.39 -3.00
CA SER A 21 6.43 16.64 -2.42
C SER A 21 5.23 16.61 -3.36
N SER A 22 4.58 15.46 -3.42
CA SER A 22 3.30 15.26 -4.11
C SER A 22 2.26 14.78 -3.12
N CYS A 23 1.04 15.30 -3.21
CA CYS A 23 -0.09 14.89 -2.40
C CYS A 23 -1.16 14.26 -3.29
N LYS A 24 -1.62 13.06 -2.92
CA LYS A 24 -2.63 12.30 -3.66
C LYS A 24 -3.73 11.84 -2.71
N GLU A 25 -4.98 12.10 -3.07
CA GLU A 25 -6.13 11.46 -2.40
C GLU A 25 -6.18 9.98 -2.82
N VAL A 26 -6.14 9.08 -1.84
CA VAL A 26 -6.10 7.63 -2.05
C VAL A 26 -7.37 6.92 -1.61
N ALA A 27 -8.19 7.55 -0.76
CA ALA A 27 -9.53 7.10 -0.43
C ALA A 27 -10.39 8.28 0.02
N ARG A 28 -11.71 8.18 -0.16
CA ARG A 28 -12.66 9.20 0.29
C ARG A 28 -14.02 8.57 0.63
N ILE A 29 -14.62 9.07 1.70
CA ILE A 29 -16.04 8.88 2.02
C ILE A 29 -16.72 10.25 2.10
N THR A 30 -17.86 10.39 1.46
CA THR A 30 -18.61 11.65 1.37
C THR A 30 -19.98 11.45 1.97
N ARG A 31 -20.40 12.36 2.86
CA ARG A 31 -21.74 12.37 3.41
C ARG A 31 -22.66 13.34 2.67
N PRO A 32 -23.99 13.14 2.78
CA PRO A 32 -24.98 14.08 2.26
C PRO A 32 -24.83 15.47 2.86
N GLY A 33 -25.62 16.39 2.32
CA GLY A 33 -25.61 17.76 2.80
C GLY A 33 -26.16 17.88 4.22
N ILE A 34 -25.46 18.61 5.09
CA ILE A 34 -25.98 18.99 6.41
C ILE A 34 -26.96 20.15 6.23
N ALA A 35 -28.16 20.04 6.79
CA ALA A 35 -29.18 21.08 6.74
C ALA A 35 -28.91 22.17 7.78
N GLY A 36 -29.45 23.37 7.54
CA GLY A 36 -29.36 24.46 8.51
C GLY A 36 -29.94 24.05 9.87
N HIS A 37 -29.26 24.40 10.95
CA HIS A 37 -29.64 24.06 12.33
C HIS A 37 -29.74 22.56 12.64
N SER A 38 -29.13 21.70 11.80
CA SER A 38 -28.99 20.26 12.08
C SER A 38 -27.57 19.89 12.49
N GLU A 39 -27.42 18.69 13.03
CA GLU A 39 -26.14 18.07 13.37
C GLU A 39 -25.91 16.82 12.50
N ASP A 40 -24.65 16.54 12.18
CA ASP A 40 -24.21 15.32 11.50
C ASP A 40 -23.10 14.66 12.32
N VAL A 41 -23.32 13.41 12.74
CA VAL A 41 -22.41 12.66 13.60
C VAL A 41 -21.74 11.54 12.80
N TRP A 42 -20.41 11.56 12.78
CA TRP A 42 -19.57 10.57 12.11
C TRP A 42 -19.20 9.45 13.09
N GLU A 43 -20.01 8.40 13.13
CA GLU A 43 -19.80 7.24 14.00
C GLU A 43 -19.89 5.94 13.19
N GLY A 44 -18.89 5.06 13.34
CA GLY A 44 -18.87 3.74 12.70
C GLY A 44 -18.61 3.71 11.19
N GLU A 45 -18.50 4.86 10.52
CA GLU A 45 -18.20 4.93 9.08
C GLU A 45 -16.83 4.31 8.75
N GLN A 46 -16.79 3.50 7.70
CA GLN A 46 -15.59 2.77 7.30
C GLN A 46 -14.94 3.40 6.07
N LEU A 47 -13.72 3.92 6.25
CA LEU A 47 -12.85 4.31 5.15
C LEU A 47 -11.98 3.11 4.75
N ILE A 48 -12.31 2.47 3.63
CA ILE A 48 -11.54 1.33 3.13
C ILE A 48 -10.19 1.81 2.62
N ILE A 49 -9.12 1.27 3.21
CA ILE A 49 -7.75 1.57 2.82
C ILE A 49 -7.36 0.64 1.66
N PRO A 50 -7.04 1.17 0.46
CA PRO A 50 -6.57 0.34 -0.64
C PRO A 50 -5.17 -0.20 -0.35
N PRO A 51 -4.63 -1.11 -1.19
CA PRO A 51 -3.22 -1.48 -1.11
C PRO A 51 -2.34 -0.24 -1.29
N LEU A 52 -1.63 0.14 -0.22
CA LEU A 52 -0.78 1.32 -0.16
C LEU A 52 0.62 0.95 0.33
N PRO A 53 1.67 1.69 -0.09
CA PRO A 53 2.99 1.58 0.51
C PRO A 53 2.94 1.83 2.02
N PRO A 54 3.82 1.21 2.82
CA PRO A 54 3.92 1.53 4.23
C PRO A 54 4.52 2.93 4.43
N SER A 55 4.14 3.55 5.54
CA SER A 55 4.82 4.71 6.10
C SER A 55 6.20 4.32 6.64
N TYR A 56 7.07 5.31 6.83
CA TYR A 56 8.41 5.14 7.41
C TYR A 56 9.20 4.01 6.75
N LEU A 57 9.66 4.26 5.52
CA LEU A 57 10.45 3.31 4.74
C LEU A 57 11.82 3.08 5.38
N VAL A 58 11.90 2.13 6.33
CA VAL A 58 13.13 1.82 7.07
C VAL A 58 14.28 1.53 6.10
N GLY A 59 15.38 2.27 6.24
CA GLY A 59 16.56 2.14 5.38
C GLY A 59 16.49 2.94 4.07
N CYS A 60 15.37 3.57 3.74
CA CYS A 60 15.24 4.49 2.60
C CYS A 60 15.38 5.94 3.08
N LYS A 61 16.23 6.73 2.42
CA LYS A 61 16.45 8.15 2.75
C LYS A 61 16.05 9.13 1.64
N ILE A 62 15.69 8.59 0.47
CA ILE A 62 15.39 9.38 -0.73
C ILE A 62 13.88 9.55 -0.93
N ILE A 63 13.06 8.80 -0.21
CA ILE A 63 11.60 8.80 -0.32
C ILE A 63 11.01 8.70 1.09
N ASP A 64 10.11 9.62 1.41
CA ASP A 64 9.27 9.59 2.60
C ASP A 64 7.79 9.53 2.19
N ILE A 65 7.02 8.71 2.91
CA ILE A 65 5.59 8.53 2.68
C ILE A 65 4.86 8.77 3.99
N LYS A 66 3.95 9.75 3.98
CA LYS A 66 3.08 10.11 5.10
C LYS A 66 1.62 10.05 4.69
N TYR A 67 0.76 9.77 5.65
CA TYR A 67 -0.68 9.71 5.43
C TYR A 67 -1.42 10.63 6.39
N ILE A 68 -2.39 11.36 5.85
CA ILE A 68 -3.28 12.22 6.62
C ILE A 68 -4.71 11.82 6.33
N VAL A 69 -5.46 11.45 7.37
CA VAL A 69 -6.92 11.41 7.32
C VAL A 69 -7.41 12.83 7.60
N GLN A 70 -8.19 13.41 6.70
CA GLN A 70 -8.65 14.79 6.83
C GLN A 70 -10.17 14.87 6.74
N LEU A 71 -10.80 15.37 7.81
CA LEU A 71 -12.21 15.77 7.77
C LEU A 71 -12.30 17.14 7.10
N HIS A 72 -13.14 17.23 6.08
CA HIS A 72 -13.53 18.46 5.42
C HIS A 72 -14.99 18.77 5.72
N VAL A 73 -15.25 20.01 6.12
CA VAL A 73 -16.60 20.56 6.16
C VAL A 73 -16.60 21.83 5.31
N ASP A 74 -17.39 21.80 4.25
CA ASP A 74 -17.60 22.90 3.31
C ASP A 74 -18.97 23.51 3.57
N PRO A 75 -19.06 24.52 4.45
CA PRO A 75 -20.30 25.23 4.70
C PRO A 75 -20.67 26.08 3.50
N SER A 76 -21.96 26.09 3.17
CA SER A 76 -22.51 26.96 2.14
C SER A 76 -22.52 28.42 2.63
N GLY A 77 -22.08 29.35 1.77
CA GLY A 77 -22.07 30.78 2.07
C GLY A 77 -20.66 31.37 2.22
N LEU A 78 -20.53 32.41 3.05
CA LEU A 78 -19.29 33.17 3.26
C LEU A 78 -18.38 32.62 4.37
N SER A 79 -18.74 31.47 4.94
CA SER A 79 -17.99 30.82 6.00
C SER A 79 -16.74 30.12 5.45
N ARG A 80 -15.73 29.98 6.31
CA ARG A 80 -14.46 29.35 5.94
C ARG A 80 -14.61 27.83 6.00
N MET A 81 -14.12 27.15 4.96
CA MET A 81 -13.98 25.69 4.96
C MET A 81 -13.15 25.22 6.16
N LEU A 82 -13.70 24.27 6.92
CA LEU A 82 -13.04 23.63 8.04
C LEU A 82 -12.29 22.39 7.55
N ARG A 83 -11.04 22.23 8.02
CA ARG A 83 -10.20 21.07 7.75
C ARG A 83 -9.59 20.61 9.07
N VAL A 84 -9.78 19.34 9.41
CA VAL A 84 -9.21 18.73 10.61
C VAL A 84 -8.31 17.58 10.18
N PRO A 85 -6.98 17.77 10.16
CA PRO A 85 -6.02 16.73 9.77
C PRO A 85 -5.69 15.81 10.95
N LEU A 86 -5.54 14.53 10.66
CA LEU A 86 -5.05 13.49 11.56
C LEU A 86 -3.97 12.68 10.83
N GLU A 87 -2.72 12.75 11.31
CA GLU A 87 -1.63 11.93 10.79
C GLU A 87 -1.81 10.48 11.25
N ILE A 88 -1.66 9.53 10.32
CA ILE A 88 -1.75 8.09 10.60
C ILE A 88 -0.55 7.35 10.04
N ILE A 89 -0.30 6.15 10.57
CA ILE A 89 0.76 5.25 10.12
C ILE A 89 0.12 4.05 9.42
N ILE A 90 0.57 3.76 8.19
CA ILE A 90 0.20 2.54 7.48
C ILE A 90 1.39 1.58 7.52
N GLY A 91 1.19 0.39 8.09
CA GLY A 91 2.21 -0.66 8.19
C GLY A 91 2.13 -1.70 7.08
N THR A 92 2.95 -2.75 7.21
CA THR A 92 2.87 -3.95 6.36
C THR A 92 2.16 -5.09 7.07
N ILE A 93 1.68 -6.05 6.28
CA ILE A 93 1.18 -7.33 6.82
C ILE A 93 2.40 -8.21 7.13
N PRO A 94 2.55 -8.74 8.36
CA PRO A 94 3.66 -9.61 8.70
C PRO A 94 3.70 -10.87 7.82
N LEU A 95 4.87 -11.18 7.26
CA LEU A 95 5.05 -12.36 6.39
C LEU A 95 4.70 -13.67 7.10
N ALA A 96 5.04 -13.80 8.38
CA ALA A 96 4.74 -15.01 9.17
C ALA A 96 3.24 -15.35 9.15
N SER A 97 2.38 -14.33 9.22
CA SER A 97 0.94 -14.50 9.13
C SER A 97 0.52 -15.07 7.76
N VAL A 98 1.15 -14.62 6.68
CA VAL A 98 0.88 -15.10 5.32
C VAL A 98 1.37 -16.53 5.12
N VAL A 99 2.57 -16.86 5.57
CA VAL A 99 3.16 -18.21 5.44
C VAL A 99 2.34 -19.27 6.20
N GLN A 100 1.75 -18.91 7.34
CA GLN A 100 0.86 -19.80 8.07
C GLN A 100 -0.44 -20.10 7.31
N HIS A 101 -1.03 -19.10 6.63
CA HIS A 101 -2.26 -19.28 5.86
C HIS A 101 -2.02 -19.87 4.47
N ASN A 102 -0.84 -19.64 3.88
CA ASN A 102 -0.45 -20.08 2.55
C ASN A 102 1.02 -20.58 2.58
N PRO A 103 1.26 -21.84 2.99
CA PRO A 103 2.60 -22.39 3.04
C PRO A 103 3.19 -22.50 1.62
N PRO A 104 4.47 -22.15 1.41
CA PRO A 104 5.10 -22.30 0.12
C PRO A 104 5.15 -23.77 -0.29
N SER A 105 4.83 -24.06 -1.54
CA SER A 105 5.00 -25.40 -2.11
C SER A 105 6.49 -25.74 -2.20
N PRO A 106 6.91 -26.98 -1.88
CA PRO A 106 8.29 -27.40 -2.07
C PRO A 106 8.68 -27.29 -3.56
N PRO A 107 9.95 -26.98 -3.86
CA PRO A 107 10.42 -26.95 -5.24
C PRO A 107 10.24 -28.35 -5.88
N PRO A 108 9.88 -28.43 -7.17
CA PRO A 108 9.75 -29.70 -7.86
C PRO A 108 11.10 -30.43 -7.85
N SER A 109 11.09 -31.70 -7.45
CA SER A 109 12.28 -32.54 -7.43
C SER A 109 12.61 -33.03 -8.84
N THR A 110 13.29 -32.22 -9.65
CA THR A 110 13.95 -32.69 -10.88
C THR A 110 15.45 -32.81 -10.65
N LEU A 111 15.85 -33.97 -10.12
CA LEU A 111 17.20 -34.50 -10.31
C LEU A 111 17.13 -35.65 -11.31
N GLU A 112 17.03 -35.33 -12.60
CA GLU A 112 17.52 -36.23 -13.65
C GLU A 112 19.01 -35.96 -13.84
N TYR A 113 19.82 -36.42 -12.88
CA TYR A 113 21.27 -36.47 -13.03
C TYR A 113 21.64 -37.89 -13.50
N GLY A 114 21.80 -38.06 -14.81
CA GLY A 114 22.40 -39.28 -15.36
C GLY A 114 21.93 -39.60 -16.78
N ASN A 115 22.72 -39.17 -17.78
CA ASN A 115 23.00 -39.95 -19.00
C ASN A 115 24.10 -39.23 -19.80
N TRP A 116 25.33 -39.24 -19.28
CA TRP A 116 26.52 -39.06 -20.10
C TRP A 116 27.36 -40.34 -20.03
N ALA A 117 26.81 -41.42 -20.58
CA ALA A 117 27.59 -42.63 -20.83
C ALA A 117 28.33 -42.46 -22.15
N GLY A 118 29.55 -41.94 -22.07
CA GLY A 118 30.55 -42.14 -23.11
C GLY A 118 30.95 -43.62 -23.11
N THR A 119 30.64 -44.35 -24.18
CA THR A 119 31.25 -45.64 -24.44
C THR A 119 32.14 -45.49 -25.66
N SER A 120 33.45 -45.46 -25.39
CA SER A 120 34.53 -45.53 -26.36
C SER A 120 34.46 -46.80 -27.20
N ALA A 121 34.86 -46.67 -28.46
CA ALA A 121 34.93 -47.73 -29.46
C ALA A 121 35.77 -48.94 -29.06
N SER A 122 35.30 -50.14 -29.39
CA SER A 122 36.11 -51.23 -29.94
C SER A 122 35.18 -52.31 -30.53
N GLY A 123 35.42 -52.63 -31.81
CA GLY A 123 34.77 -53.75 -32.47
C GLY A 123 35.40 -55.11 -32.13
N ILE A 124 34.74 -56.14 -32.69
CA ILE A 124 35.17 -57.55 -32.89
C ILE A 124 35.31 -58.39 -31.58
N ASN A 125 34.73 -59.58 -31.37
CA ASN A 125 34.43 -60.73 -32.24
C ASN A 125 33.29 -61.63 -31.68
N ASN A 126 32.65 -62.35 -32.62
CA ASN A 126 31.87 -63.60 -32.48
C ASN A 126 32.76 -64.78 -31.97
N PRO A 127 32.29 -65.99 -31.57
CA PRO A 127 31.01 -66.68 -31.86
C PRO A 127 30.04 -66.83 -30.69
#